data_AF-A0A421GX22-F1
#
_entry.id   AF-A0A421GX22-F1
#
_cell.length_a   1.000
_cell.length_b   1.000
_cell.length_c   1.000
_cell.angle_alpha   90.00
_cell.angle_beta   90.00
_cell.angle_gamma   90.00
#
_symmetry.space_group_name_H-M   'P 1'
#
loop_
_entity.id
_entity.type
_entity.pdbx_description
1 polymer ?
#
loop_
_entity_poly.entity_id
_entity_poly.type
_entity_poly.pdbx_seq_one_letter_code
_entity_poly.pdbx_strand_id
1 'polypeptide(L)'
;MMASRTPGSTPLQRVATPFGYGSLHDDDEEPQADASPEGTSPNARQGFAHVEFPWGHAYVHADLVAAVPVFTFYALSKTEHIKFTLPFALTSTGAEMVEAVRHRLELAPNVAVALVQTDSVKKHEIKPHLKLGESTIGAGPEHPVLVLQTLMVQFDKKKCSYYMMLQEDNTRAVQVAKGIGSVLGNCEVSCGIKYWEVKLQSARGGDGVFIGVAAADLALNSSILSRGIFWGISCATGHKFHETIEYYADPCKDGDVVGVLLDMEYGRLSFYVNGRNLGVAFCGIQAKRLCPVFSLTSYPAAFGTQGSSYVPKNPTIGMKVIEEYGLMESTYVICDGKFGFGDSISIARILVKFPLLVML
;
A
#
# COMPACT_ATOMS: atom_id res chain seq x y z
N MET A 1 33.38 -18.95 5.49
CA MET A 1 34.19 -17.97 6.24
C MET A 1 33.94 -16.62 5.59
N MET A 2 33.35 -15.68 6.33
CA MET A 2 33.16 -14.30 5.86
C MET A 2 34.52 -13.60 5.94
N ALA A 3 35.13 -13.29 4.79
CA ALA A 3 36.30 -12.43 4.77
C ALA A 3 35.85 -11.01 5.15
N SER A 4 36.33 -10.51 6.28
CA SER A 4 36.10 -9.13 6.71
C SER A 4 36.82 -8.19 5.76
N ARG A 5 36.07 -7.33 5.05
CA ARG A 5 36.64 -6.28 4.20
C ARG A 5 37.51 -5.31 5.01
N THR A 6 38.64 -4.95 4.43
CA THR A 6 39.55 -3.89 4.89
C THR A 6 38.82 -2.53 4.90
N PRO A 7 39.05 -1.67 5.90
CA PRO A 7 38.42 -0.35 5.95
C PRO A 7 39.10 0.57 4.94
N GLY A 8 38.46 0.82 3.79
CA GLY A 8 38.96 1.75 2.78
C GLY A 8 38.56 1.46 1.33
N SER A 9 37.99 0.29 1.00
CA SER A 9 37.59 -0.04 -0.37
C SER A 9 36.44 0.86 -0.85
N THR A 10 36.58 1.44 -2.05
CA THR A 10 35.48 2.08 -2.78
C THR A 10 34.26 1.15 -2.83
N PRO A 11 33.03 1.65 -2.65
CA PRO A 11 31.84 0.80 -2.75
C PRO A 11 31.78 0.23 -4.16
N LEU A 12 31.84 -1.11 -4.28
CA LEU A 12 31.72 -1.78 -5.56
C LEU A 12 30.44 -1.35 -6.29
N GLN A 13 30.56 -1.06 -7.58
CA GLN A 13 29.44 -0.60 -8.40
C GLN A 13 28.39 -1.72 -8.55
N ARG A 14 27.16 -1.43 -8.13
CA ARG A 14 26.03 -2.37 -8.26
C ARG A 14 25.57 -2.45 -9.71
N VAL A 15 25.39 -3.67 -10.21
CA VAL A 15 25.01 -3.96 -11.60
C VAL A 15 23.88 -4.97 -11.69
N ALA A 16 23.11 -4.87 -12.76
CA ALA A 16 22.13 -5.89 -13.15
C ALA A 16 22.69 -6.77 -14.27
N THR A 17 22.39 -8.06 -14.19
CA THR A 17 22.77 -9.07 -15.18
C THR A 17 21.60 -10.04 -15.40
N PRO A 18 21.63 -10.89 -16.45
CA PRO A 18 20.67 -11.97 -16.61
C PRO A 18 20.60 -12.96 -15.43
N PHE A 19 21.64 -12.99 -14.58
CA PHE A 19 21.74 -13.86 -13.40
C PHE A 19 21.31 -13.16 -12.10
N GLY A 20 20.80 -11.93 -12.20
CA GLY A 20 20.37 -11.11 -11.07
C GLY A 20 21.31 -9.93 -10.80
N TYR A 21 21.19 -9.37 -9.60
CA TYR A 21 21.98 -8.22 -9.18
C TYR A 21 23.29 -8.65 -8.52
N GLY A 22 24.36 -7.95 -8.87
CA GLY A 22 25.69 -8.18 -8.33
C GLY A 22 26.47 -6.87 -8.16
N SER A 23 27.74 -7.02 -7.84
CA SER A 23 28.69 -5.92 -7.68
C SER A 23 29.89 -6.16 -8.60
N LEU A 24 30.28 -5.16 -9.39
CA LEU A 24 31.49 -5.20 -10.18
C LEU A 24 32.71 -5.19 -9.26
N HIS A 25 33.64 -6.13 -9.48
CA HIS A 25 34.95 -6.11 -8.83
C HIS A 25 35.88 -5.17 -9.62
N ASP A 26 36.62 -4.29 -8.95
CA ASP A 26 37.70 -3.54 -9.60
C ASP A 26 38.85 -4.53 -9.91
N ASP A 27 39.35 -4.49 -11.15
CA ASP A 27 40.42 -5.38 -11.65
C ASP A 27 41.78 -5.14 -10.95
N ASP A 28 41.88 -4.12 -10.08
CA ASP A 28 43.13 -3.71 -9.41
C ASP A 28 43.46 -4.49 -8.12
N GLU A 29 42.55 -5.33 -7.60
CA GLU A 29 42.77 -6.18 -6.42
C GLU A 29 42.52 -7.67 -6.73
N GLU A 30 43.35 -8.29 -7.60
CA GLU A 30 43.38 -9.75 -7.73
C GLU A 30 44.25 -10.33 -6.59
N PRO A 31 43.74 -11.19 -5.68
CA PRO A 31 44.60 -12.00 -4.83
C PRO A 31 45.32 -13.00 -5.73
N GLN A 32 46.65 -13.10 -5.62
CA GLN A 32 47.43 -14.15 -6.28
C GLN A 32 46.85 -15.52 -5.91
N ALA A 33 46.01 -16.09 -6.80
CA ALA A 33 45.51 -17.44 -6.66
C ALA A 33 46.59 -18.39 -7.18
N ASP A 34 46.94 -19.35 -6.33
CA ASP A 34 47.93 -20.40 -6.55
C ASP A 34 47.85 -21.01 -7.94
N ALA A 35 49.04 -21.21 -8.51
CA ALA A 35 49.29 -21.83 -9.80
C ALA A 35 48.47 -23.11 -10.01
N SER A 36 47.58 -23.08 -11.02
CA SER A 36 47.16 -24.28 -11.74
C SER A 36 47.58 -24.15 -13.20
N PRO A 37 48.25 -25.17 -13.79
CA PRO A 37 48.93 -25.01 -15.05
C PRO A 37 48.01 -25.45 -16.20
N GLU A 38 47.30 -24.52 -16.83
CA GLU A 38 46.89 -24.69 -18.23
C GLU A 38 46.58 -23.33 -18.86
N GLY A 39 47.33 -23.01 -19.92
CA GLY A 39 47.45 -21.68 -20.50
C GLY A 39 46.15 -21.10 -21.03
N THR A 40 45.56 -20.19 -20.27
CA THR A 40 44.57 -19.24 -20.79
C THR A 40 45.30 -17.94 -21.12
N SER A 41 45.27 -17.51 -22.38
CA SER A 41 45.95 -16.27 -22.78
C SER A 41 45.33 -15.07 -22.06
N PRO A 42 46.10 -14.03 -21.70
CA PRO A 42 45.57 -12.82 -21.07
C PRO A 42 44.53 -12.08 -21.95
N ASN A 43 44.48 -12.38 -23.25
CA ASN A 43 43.49 -11.83 -24.19
C ASN A 43 42.13 -12.56 -24.16
N ALA A 44 42.00 -13.73 -23.52
CA ALA A 44 40.73 -14.46 -23.47
C ALA A 44 39.70 -13.83 -22.50
N ARG A 45 40.13 -12.91 -21.63
CA ARG A 45 39.27 -12.20 -20.67
C ARG A 45 38.83 -10.81 -21.16
N GLN A 46 39.25 -10.38 -22.35
CA GLN A 46 38.80 -9.13 -22.94
C GLN A 46 37.29 -9.20 -23.24
N GLY A 47 36.50 -8.34 -22.61
CA GLY A 47 35.04 -8.28 -22.79
C GLY A 47 34.22 -9.01 -21.72
N PHE A 48 34.83 -9.55 -20.67
CA PHE A 48 34.10 -10.09 -19.51
C PHE A 48 34.38 -9.27 -18.26
N ALA A 49 33.32 -9.01 -17.48
CA ALA A 49 33.39 -8.33 -16.19
C ALA A 49 33.27 -9.35 -15.05
N HIS A 50 34.09 -9.20 -14.02
CA HIS A 50 33.99 -10.01 -12.80
C HIS A 50 32.88 -9.45 -11.89
N VAL A 51 31.81 -10.22 -11.72
CA VAL A 51 30.63 -9.81 -10.93
C VAL A 51 30.46 -10.71 -9.72
N GLU A 52 30.40 -10.10 -8.54
CA GLU A 52 30.11 -10.76 -7.27
C GLU A 52 28.60 -10.74 -6.98
N PHE A 53 28.01 -11.92 -6.77
CA PHE A 53 26.61 -12.15 -6.46
C PHE A 53 26.45 -12.65 -5.01
N PRO A 54 25.24 -12.60 -4.43
CA PRO A 54 24.99 -13.17 -3.11
C PRO A 54 25.29 -14.68 -2.97
N TRP A 55 25.32 -15.41 -4.10
CA TRP A 55 25.54 -16.86 -4.15
C TRP A 55 26.96 -17.25 -4.63
N GLY A 56 27.81 -16.30 -5.03
CA GLY A 56 29.12 -16.60 -5.61
C GLY A 56 29.61 -15.49 -6.53
N HIS A 57 30.51 -15.78 -7.45
CA HIS A 57 30.97 -14.83 -8.47
C HIS A 57 30.93 -15.48 -9.86
N ALA A 58 30.81 -14.64 -10.89
CA ALA A 58 30.89 -15.09 -12.27
C ALA A 58 31.53 -14.03 -13.16
N TYR A 59 32.17 -14.48 -14.24
CA TYR A 59 32.60 -13.60 -15.34
C TYR A 59 31.43 -13.48 -16.32
N VAL A 60 30.88 -12.28 -16.43
CA VAL A 60 29.71 -11.98 -17.26
C VAL A 60 30.18 -11.12 -18.43
N HIS A 61 29.75 -11.43 -19.66
CA HIS A 61 30.08 -10.61 -20.83
C HIS A 61 29.64 -9.17 -20.59
N ALA A 62 30.50 -8.18 -20.86
CA ALA A 62 30.29 -6.78 -20.50
C ALA A 62 28.96 -6.23 -21.04
N ASP A 63 28.56 -6.64 -22.25
CA ASP A 63 27.26 -6.26 -22.86
C ASP A 63 26.02 -6.72 -22.07
N LEU A 64 26.17 -7.71 -21.20
CA LEU A 64 25.12 -8.23 -20.33
C LEU A 64 25.16 -7.60 -18.93
N VAL A 65 26.08 -6.68 -18.66
CA VAL A 65 26.25 -6.00 -17.38
C VAL A 65 25.72 -4.58 -17.48
N ALA A 66 24.58 -4.33 -16.85
CA ALA A 66 23.95 -3.02 -16.82
C ALA A 66 24.24 -2.31 -15.49
N ALA A 67 25.08 -1.27 -15.52
CA ALA A 67 25.25 -0.35 -14.38
C ALA A 67 23.99 0.49 -14.11
N VAL A 68 23.23 0.79 -15.17
CA VAL A 68 21.95 1.50 -15.12
C VAL A 68 20.92 0.64 -15.85
N PRO A 69 20.32 -0.36 -15.17
CA PRO A 69 19.27 -1.18 -15.77
C PRO A 69 18.09 -0.35 -16.28
N VAL A 70 17.47 -0.84 -17.35
CA VAL A 70 16.22 -0.29 -17.90
C VAL A 70 15.05 -1.08 -17.30
N PHE A 71 14.08 -0.35 -16.77
CA PHE A 71 12.85 -0.91 -16.22
C PHE A 71 11.69 -0.61 -17.17
N THR A 72 10.89 -1.64 -17.47
CA THR A 72 9.69 -1.53 -18.29
C THR A 72 8.44 -1.44 -17.42
N PHE A 73 7.69 -0.35 -17.55
CA PHE A 73 6.51 -0.05 -16.75
C PHE A 73 5.24 -0.32 -17.53
N TYR A 74 4.28 -0.96 -16.86
CA TYR A 74 2.95 -1.26 -17.37
C TYR A 74 1.90 -0.57 -16.50
N ALA A 75 1.18 0.39 -17.07
CA ALA A 75 0.17 1.19 -16.39
C ALA A 75 -1.17 1.12 -17.12
N LEU A 76 -2.27 1.39 -16.40
CA LEU A 76 -3.60 1.56 -16.97
C LEU A 76 -4.06 3.00 -16.72
N SER A 77 -3.99 3.85 -17.75
CA SER A 77 -4.43 5.25 -17.65
C SER A 77 -5.67 5.47 -18.49
N LYS A 78 -6.75 5.98 -17.89
CA LYS A 78 -8.00 6.32 -18.60
C LYS A 78 -8.50 5.19 -19.52
N THR A 79 -8.39 3.94 -19.08
CA THR A 79 -8.72 2.69 -19.82
C THR A 79 -7.76 2.25 -20.92
N GLU A 80 -6.66 2.98 -21.13
CA GLU A 80 -5.61 2.61 -22.08
C GLU A 80 -4.43 1.94 -21.37
N HIS A 81 -3.94 0.86 -21.97
CA HIS A 81 -2.73 0.19 -21.52
C HIS A 81 -1.52 0.98 -22.01
N ILE A 82 -0.71 1.49 -21.08
CA ILE A 82 0.50 2.25 -21.38
C ILE A 82 1.71 1.40 -21.02
N LYS A 83 2.63 1.22 -21.98
CA LYS A 83 3.95 0.61 -21.80
C LYS A 83 5.02 1.66 -22.07
N PHE A 84 5.98 1.83 -21.15
CA PHE A 84 7.14 2.70 -21.35
C PHE A 84 8.34 2.20 -20.54
N THR A 85 9.53 2.69 -20.87
CA THR A 85 10.78 2.30 -20.20
C THR A 85 11.47 3.50 -19.56
N LEU A 86 12.13 3.30 -18.42
CA LEU A 86 12.97 4.31 -17.78
C LEU A 86 14.25 3.66 -17.22
N PRO A 87 15.43 4.30 -17.35
CA PRO A 87 16.68 3.80 -16.78
C PRO A 87 16.83 4.21 -15.31
N PHE A 88 17.26 3.27 -14.45
CA PHE A 88 17.60 3.57 -13.06
C PHE A 88 18.83 2.79 -12.60
N ALA A 89 19.72 3.45 -11.85
CA ALA A 89 20.78 2.76 -11.15
C ALA A 89 20.20 1.96 -9.99
N LEU A 90 20.77 0.80 -9.65
CA LEU A 90 20.31 0.01 -8.50
C LEU A 90 20.52 0.71 -7.14
N THR A 91 21.28 1.80 -7.13
CA THR A 91 21.49 2.69 -5.98
C THR A 91 20.44 3.79 -5.84
N SER A 92 19.64 4.05 -6.90
CA SER A 92 18.49 4.95 -6.83
C SER A 92 17.47 4.43 -5.83
N THR A 93 16.64 5.33 -5.31
CA THR A 93 15.60 5.00 -4.34
C THR A 93 14.28 4.66 -5.04
N GLY A 94 13.43 3.88 -4.38
CA GLY A 94 12.06 3.65 -4.84
C GLY A 94 11.28 4.96 -4.99
N ALA A 95 11.52 5.97 -4.16
CA ALA A 95 10.87 7.28 -4.24
C ALA A 95 11.21 8.03 -5.53
N GLU A 96 12.47 8.01 -5.96
CA GLU A 96 12.90 8.58 -7.24
C GLU A 96 12.21 7.89 -8.42
N MET A 97 12.10 6.55 -8.37
CA MET A 97 11.40 5.79 -9.41
C MET A 97 9.90 6.11 -9.45
N VAL A 98 9.25 6.20 -8.28
CA VAL A 98 7.84 6.60 -8.18
C VAL A 98 7.63 7.99 -8.77
N GLU A 99 8.47 8.97 -8.44
CA GLU A 99 8.32 10.34 -8.93
C GLU A 99 8.51 10.43 -10.45
N ALA A 100 9.50 9.71 -11.00
CA ALA A 100 9.71 9.65 -12.44
C ALA A 100 8.51 9.02 -13.18
N VAL A 101 7.91 7.95 -12.62
CA VAL A 101 6.68 7.34 -13.16
C VAL A 101 5.50 8.30 -13.09
N ARG A 102 5.34 9.02 -11.97
CA ARG A 102 4.29 10.03 -11.81
C ARG A 102 4.39 11.12 -12.86
N HIS A 103 5.59 11.66 -13.07
CA HIS A 103 5.85 12.68 -14.09
C HIS A 103 5.57 12.14 -15.49
N ARG A 104 6.01 10.92 -15.80
CA ARG A 104 5.83 10.28 -17.11
C ARG A 104 4.35 10.06 -17.47
N LEU A 105 3.53 9.77 -16.47
CA LEU A 105 2.09 9.53 -16.61
C LEU A 105 1.23 10.77 -16.33
N GLU A 106 1.85 11.93 -16.06
CA GLU A 106 1.17 13.20 -15.75
C GLU A 106 0.14 13.08 -14.60
N LEU A 107 0.51 12.37 -13.53
CA LEU A 107 -0.41 12.06 -12.44
C LEU A 107 -0.63 13.23 -11.51
N ALA A 108 -1.90 13.49 -11.20
CA ALA A 108 -2.29 14.50 -10.24
C ALA A 108 -1.71 14.19 -8.83
N PRO A 109 -1.44 15.21 -7.99
CA PRO A 109 -0.86 15.03 -6.66
C PRO A 109 -1.66 14.09 -5.75
N ASN A 110 -2.98 14.03 -5.94
CA ASN A 110 -3.91 13.21 -5.17
C ASN A 110 -4.03 11.76 -5.70
N VAL A 111 -3.18 11.32 -6.61
CA VAL A 111 -3.12 9.92 -7.06
C VAL A 111 -1.95 9.25 -6.37
N ALA A 112 -2.16 8.23 -5.53
CA ALA A 112 -1.08 7.40 -5.02
C ALA A 112 -0.62 6.39 -6.09
N VAL A 113 0.68 6.08 -6.07
CA VAL A 113 1.34 5.16 -7.00
C VAL A 113 2.05 4.09 -6.19
N ALA A 114 1.74 2.82 -6.48
CA ALA A 114 2.51 1.68 -6.00
C ALA A 114 3.13 0.97 -7.20
N LEU A 115 4.41 0.61 -7.06
CA LEU A 115 5.18 -0.08 -8.09
C LEU A 115 5.42 -1.51 -7.64
N VAL A 116 5.04 -2.48 -8.47
CA VAL A 116 5.05 -3.90 -8.10
C VAL A 116 5.73 -4.72 -9.19
N GLN A 117 6.69 -5.53 -8.80
CA GLN A 117 7.19 -6.62 -9.62
C GLN A 117 6.54 -7.93 -9.17
N THR A 118 6.40 -8.86 -10.09
CA THR A 118 5.83 -10.18 -9.82
C THR A 118 6.77 -11.24 -10.34
N ASP A 119 7.07 -12.24 -9.52
CA ASP A 119 7.59 -13.51 -10.02
C ASP A 119 6.42 -14.53 -10.11
N SER A 120 6.70 -15.78 -10.47
CA SER A 120 5.67 -16.82 -10.60
C SER A 120 4.97 -17.18 -9.28
N VAL A 121 5.44 -16.66 -8.14
CA VAL A 121 5.05 -17.09 -6.79
C VAL A 121 4.63 -15.91 -5.89
N LYS A 122 5.24 -14.73 -6.03
CA LYS A 122 5.10 -13.61 -5.11
C LYS A 122 5.06 -12.25 -5.81
N LYS A 123 4.34 -11.32 -5.18
CA LYS A 123 4.42 -9.88 -5.45
C LYS A 123 5.56 -9.26 -4.63
N HIS A 124 6.33 -8.39 -5.26
CA HIS A 124 7.40 -7.61 -4.66
C HIS A 124 7.11 -6.13 -4.89
N GLU A 125 6.68 -5.45 -3.83
CA GLU A 125 6.41 -4.00 -3.90
C GLU A 125 7.71 -3.22 -3.71
N ILE A 126 8.00 -2.33 -4.65
CA ILE A 126 9.18 -1.46 -4.61
C ILE A 126 8.93 -0.39 -3.55
N LYS A 127 9.62 -0.50 -2.42
CA LYS A 127 9.43 0.38 -1.27
C LYS A 127 10.09 1.75 -1.52
N PRO A 128 9.38 2.88 -1.35
CA PRO A 128 9.93 4.20 -1.64
C PRO A 128 11.20 4.57 -0.86
N HIS A 129 11.36 4.05 0.36
CA HIS A 129 12.47 4.35 1.26
C HIS A 129 13.68 3.43 1.10
N LEU A 130 13.59 2.38 0.26
CA LEU A 130 14.68 1.46 0.00
C LEU A 130 15.34 1.77 -1.34
N LYS A 131 16.59 1.33 -1.50
CA LYS A 131 17.24 1.35 -2.81
C LYS A 131 16.61 0.32 -3.74
N LEU A 132 16.68 0.56 -5.04
CA LEU A 132 16.09 -0.35 -6.03
C LEU A 132 16.71 -1.74 -5.93
N GLY A 133 18.03 -1.88 -5.84
CA GLY A 133 18.64 -3.20 -5.70
C GLY A 133 18.31 -3.96 -4.40
N GLU A 134 17.62 -3.33 -3.44
CA GLU A 134 17.11 -3.96 -2.20
C GLU A 134 15.60 -4.24 -2.26
N SER A 135 14.88 -3.62 -3.21
CA SER A 135 13.42 -3.63 -3.28
C SER A 135 12.87 -4.14 -4.61
N THR A 136 13.74 -4.37 -5.60
CA THR A 136 13.41 -5.00 -6.87
C THR A 136 13.96 -6.42 -6.92
N ILE A 137 13.31 -7.25 -7.74
CA ILE A 137 13.83 -8.54 -8.18
C ILE A 137 14.39 -8.36 -9.59
N GLY A 138 15.52 -8.98 -9.87
CA GLY A 138 16.14 -9.01 -11.20
C GLY A 138 15.32 -9.83 -12.21
N ALA A 139 14.05 -9.47 -12.40
CA ALA A 139 13.06 -10.19 -13.20
C ALA A 139 13.34 -10.00 -14.70
N GLY A 140 14.30 -10.76 -15.23
CA GLY A 140 14.63 -10.74 -16.64
C GLY A 140 15.31 -9.45 -17.13
N PRO A 141 15.52 -9.31 -18.45
CA PRO A 141 16.39 -8.29 -19.03
C PRO A 141 15.81 -6.86 -18.98
N GLU A 142 14.48 -6.71 -18.87
CA GLU A 142 13.81 -5.41 -18.88
C GLU A 142 13.11 -5.07 -17.55
N HIS A 143 13.29 -5.89 -16.51
CA HIS A 143 12.73 -5.69 -15.17
C HIS A 143 11.30 -5.14 -15.16
N PRO A 144 10.29 -5.93 -15.54
CA PRO A 144 8.93 -5.45 -15.71
C PRO A 144 8.34 -5.00 -14.36
N VAL A 145 7.68 -3.85 -14.36
CA VAL A 145 7.04 -3.22 -13.20
C VAL A 145 5.60 -2.88 -13.53
N LEU A 146 4.67 -3.35 -12.71
CA LEU A 146 3.27 -2.94 -12.73
C LEU A 146 3.11 -1.62 -11.96
N VAL A 147 2.44 -0.65 -12.57
CA VAL A 147 2.10 0.64 -11.97
C VAL A 147 0.65 0.60 -11.51
N LEU A 148 0.44 0.55 -10.19
CA LEU A 148 -0.87 0.62 -9.57
C LEU A 148 -1.17 2.06 -9.17
N GLN A 149 -2.26 2.60 -9.71
CA GLN A 149 -2.67 3.99 -9.51
C GLN A 149 -4.00 4.00 -8.76
N THR A 150 -4.06 4.79 -7.70
CA THR A 150 -5.29 4.96 -6.92
C THR A 150 -5.48 6.41 -6.49
N LEU A 151 -6.73 6.85 -6.36
CA LEU A 151 -7.00 8.15 -5.77
C LEU A 151 -6.76 8.08 -4.27
N MET A 152 -5.97 9.01 -3.75
CA MET A 152 -5.75 9.17 -2.32
C MET A 152 -7.09 9.44 -1.65
N VAL A 153 -7.49 8.50 -0.80
CA VAL A 153 -8.66 8.65 0.03
C VAL A 153 -8.32 9.64 1.15
N GLN A 154 -9.09 10.72 1.21
CA GLN A 154 -8.95 11.84 2.15
C GLN A 154 -10.32 12.19 2.73
N PHE A 155 -10.35 12.93 3.83
CA PHE A 155 -11.59 13.55 4.29
C PHE A 155 -12.08 14.58 3.26
N ASP A 156 -13.35 14.52 2.90
CA ASP A 156 -13.93 15.45 1.94
C ASP A 156 -14.19 16.80 2.61
N LYS A 157 -13.39 17.81 2.22
CA LYS A 157 -13.53 19.19 2.69
C LYS A 157 -14.93 19.78 2.43
N LYS A 158 -15.64 19.33 1.38
CA LYS A 158 -17.00 19.78 1.06
C LYS A 158 -18.07 19.03 1.85
N LYS A 159 -17.76 17.84 2.35
CA LYS A 159 -18.66 17.01 3.17
C LYS A 159 -18.12 16.83 4.58
N CYS A 160 -17.77 17.96 5.20
CA CYS A 160 -17.26 18.05 6.56
C CYS A 160 -18.17 18.95 7.40
N SER A 161 -18.51 18.51 8.61
CA SER A 161 -19.24 19.32 9.59
C SER A 161 -18.49 20.60 9.95
N TYR A 162 -19.24 21.67 10.24
CA TYR A 162 -18.66 22.92 10.77
C TYR A 162 -18.18 22.79 12.23
N TYR A 163 -18.48 21.67 12.91
CA TYR A 163 -17.89 21.35 14.22
C TYR A 163 -16.49 20.73 14.12
N MET A 164 -16.03 20.41 12.91
CA MET A 164 -14.77 19.73 12.64
C MET A 164 -13.83 20.62 11.83
N MET A 165 -12.54 20.42 12.03
CA MET A 165 -11.48 21.03 11.25
C MET A 165 -10.59 19.95 10.64
N LEU A 166 -10.34 20.07 9.34
CA LEU A 166 -9.41 19.20 8.62
C LEU A 166 -7.99 19.77 8.66
N GLN A 167 -7.01 18.88 8.85
CA GLN A 167 -5.59 19.19 8.94
C GLN A 167 -4.80 18.17 8.09
N GLU A 168 -3.49 18.42 7.89
CA GLU A 168 -2.56 17.49 7.23
C GLU A 168 -3.10 17.03 5.85
N ASP A 169 -3.37 17.97 4.95
CA ASP A 169 -3.94 17.71 3.61
C ASP A 169 -5.22 16.88 3.64
N ASN A 170 -6.10 17.18 4.61
CA ASN A 170 -7.36 16.47 4.84
C ASN A 170 -7.19 14.99 5.19
N THR A 171 -6.04 14.59 5.75
CA THR A 171 -5.85 13.24 6.32
C THR A 171 -6.12 13.19 7.82
N ARG A 172 -6.33 14.34 8.46
CA ARG A 172 -6.65 14.44 9.89
C ARG A 172 -7.91 15.26 10.11
N ALA A 173 -8.82 14.76 10.95
CA ALA A 173 -10.03 15.45 11.35
C ALA A 173 -10.05 15.64 12.87
N VAL A 174 -10.28 16.88 13.29
CA VAL A 174 -10.30 17.30 14.69
C VAL A 174 -11.66 17.92 15.01
N GLN A 175 -12.29 17.48 16.09
CA GLN A 175 -13.46 18.16 16.62
C GLN A 175 -13.02 19.50 17.25
N VAL A 176 -13.52 20.62 16.76
CA VAL A 176 -13.12 21.97 17.24
C VAL A 176 -14.24 22.70 17.98
N ALA A 177 -15.46 22.18 17.95
CA ALA A 177 -16.60 22.76 18.65
C ALA A 177 -17.52 21.68 19.29
N LYS A 178 -18.36 22.11 20.22
CA LYS A 178 -19.33 21.25 20.90
C LYS A 178 -20.45 20.84 19.96
N GLY A 179 -20.90 19.59 20.04
CA GLY A 179 -21.95 19.03 19.20
C GLY A 179 -21.58 17.69 18.58
N ILE A 180 -22.33 17.31 17.56
CA ILE A 180 -22.11 16.09 16.77
C ILE A 180 -21.67 16.53 15.37
N GLY A 181 -20.42 16.24 15.03
CA GLY A 181 -19.85 16.56 13.72
C GLY A 181 -19.44 15.29 12.99
N SER A 182 -19.85 15.19 11.72
CA SER A 182 -19.43 14.08 10.84
C SER A 182 -18.68 14.59 9.62
N VAL A 183 -17.79 13.76 9.11
CA VAL A 183 -17.07 13.96 7.86
C VAL A 183 -17.12 12.69 7.01
N LEU A 184 -17.35 12.85 5.71
CA LEU A 184 -17.26 11.75 4.75
C LEU A 184 -15.87 11.68 4.12
N GLY A 185 -15.48 10.51 3.63
CA GLY A 185 -14.37 10.36 2.71
C GLY A 185 -14.68 10.99 1.34
N ASN A 186 -13.63 11.36 0.61
CA ASN A 186 -13.70 11.91 -0.76
C ASN A 186 -13.99 10.85 -1.84
N CYS A 187 -14.31 9.62 -1.43
CA CYS A 187 -14.62 8.51 -2.32
C CYS A 187 -16.02 7.96 -2.04
N GLU A 188 -16.68 7.55 -3.11
CA GLU A 188 -17.98 6.88 -3.08
C GLU A 188 -17.79 5.47 -3.64
N VAL A 189 -18.03 4.46 -2.82
CA VAL A 189 -17.84 3.06 -3.16
C VAL A 189 -19.16 2.51 -3.67
N SER A 190 -19.14 1.96 -4.89
CA SER A 190 -20.31 1.40 -5.56
C SER A 190 -20.14 -0.05 -6.00
N CYS A 191 -18.91 -0.58 -6.00
CA CYS A 191 -18.62 -1.94 -6.40
C CYS A 191 -17.30 -2.46 -5.82
N GLY A 192 -17.13 -3.77 -5.91
CA GLY A 192 -15.95 -4.49 -5.43
C GLY A 192 -15.81 -4.42 -3.91
N ILE A 193 -14.60 -4.66 -3.45
CA ILE A 193 -14.28 -4.72 -2.02
C ILE A 193 -13.20 -3.69 -1.71
N LYS A 194 -13.42 -2.90 -0.66
CA LYS A 194 -12.57 -1.78 -0.27
C LYS A 194 -12.20 -1.90 1.20
N TYR A 195 -10.95 -1.58 1.49
CA TYR A 195 -10.40 -1.52 2.84
C TYR A 195 -9.75 -0.16 3.09
N TRP A 196 -9.94 0.39 4.29
CA TRP A 196 -9.23 1.57 4.74
C TRP A 196 -9.05 1.53 6.26
N GLU A 197 -8.08 2.28 6.76
CA GLU A 197 -7.81 2.38 8.19
C GLU A 197 -7.86 3.81 8.70
N VAL A 198 -8.18 3.93 9.99
CA VAL A 198 -8.12 5.19 10.71
C VAL A 198 -7.45 4.97 12.06
N LYS A 199 -6.51 5.84 12.37
CA LYS A 199 -5.84 5.87 13.67
C LYS A 199 -6.60 6.79 14.62
N LEU A 200 -6.98 6.25 15.76
CA LEU A 200 -7.57 7.01 16.85
C LEU A 200 -6.46 7.79 17.57
N GLN A 201 -6.33 9.09 17.32
CA GLN A 201 -5.32 9.91 18.00
C GLN A 201 -5.80 10.35 19.39
N SER A 202 -7.07 10.71 19.49
CA SER A 202 -7.76 11.02 20.75
C SER A 202 -9.22 10.60 20.59
N ALA A 203 -9.60 9.47 21.16
CA ALA A 203 -10.96 8.94 21.14
C ALA A 203 -11.78 9.36 22.38
N ARG A 204 -11.12 9.92 23.40
CA ARG A 204 -11.71 10.24 24.70
C ARG A 204 -12.23 11.68 24.77
N GLY A 205 -13.45 11.89 24.27
CA GLY A 205 -14.26 13.09 24.49
C GLY A 205 -15.70 12.87 24.03
N GLY A 206 -16.70 13.29 24.82
CA GLY A 206 -18.13 13.10 24.50
C GLY A 206 -18.61 11.64 24.53
N ASP A 207 -19.60 11.32 23.68
CA ASP A 207 -20.13 9.95 23.46
C ASP A 207 -19.21 9.11 22.54
N GLY A 208 -18.03 9.65 22.20
CA GLY A 208 -16.96 8.95 21.48
C GLY A 208 -16.92 9.19 19.97
N VAL A 209 -16.08 8.37 19.33
CA VAL A 209 -15.80 8.34 17.89
C VAL A 209 -16.61 7.21 17.25
N PHE A 210 -17.29 7.51 16.16
CA PHE A 210 -17.99 6.52 15.33
C PHE A 210 -17.31 6.39 13.98
N ILE A 211 -17.14 5.15 13.52
CA ILE A 211 -16.49 4.82 12.25
C ILE A 211 -17.40 3.89 11.48
N GLY A 212 -17.54 4.11 10.18
CA GLY A 212 -18.27 3.20 9.33
C GLY A 212 -18.45 3.71 7.91
N VAL A 213 -19.63 3.43 7.35
CA VAL A 213 -20.04 3.85 6.02
C VAL A 213 -21.42 4.51 6.07
N ALA A 214 -21.63 5.48 5.19
CA ALA A 214 -22.92 6.14 5.05
C ALA A 214 -23.24 6.54 3.62
N ALA A 215 -24.52 6.80 3.34
CA ALA A 215 -24.93 7.43 2.10
C ALA A 215 -24.40 8.88 2.00
N ALA A 216 -24.23 9.38 0.77
CA ALA A 216 -23.63 10.68 0.49
C ALA A 216 -24.44 11.89 1.01
N ASP A 217 -25.73 11.70 1.31
CA ASP A 217 -26.69 12.69 1.79
C ASP A 217 -26.83 12.73 3.33
N LEU A 218 -25.90 12.07 4.05
CA LEU A 218 -25.84 12.12 5.50
C LEU A 218 -25.86 13.56 6.03
N ALA A 219 -26.72 13.83 7.01
CA ALA A 219 -26.75 15.09 7.74
C ALA A 219 -25.51 15.22 8.63
N LEU A 220 -24.57 16.07 8.24
CA LEU A 220 -23.22 16.14 8.86
C LEU A 220 -23.19 16.77 10.26
N ASN A 221 -24.21 17.55 10.63
CA ASN A 221 -24.23 18.36 11.85
C ASN A 221 -25.30 17.90 12.85
N SER A 222 -25.71 16.65 12.77
CA SER A 222 -26.71 16.03 13.65
C SER A 222 -26.36 14.57 13.93
N SER A 223 -27.13 13.92 14.80
CA SER A 223 -26.90 12.53 15.18
C SER A 223 -26.96 11.57 13.99
N ILE A 224 -25.85 10.86 13.75
CA ILE A 224 -25.74 9.78 12.76
C ILE A 224 -26.62 8.58 13.08
N LEU A 225 -27.13 8.47 14.32
CA LEU A 225 -27.94 7.35 14.78
C LEU A 225 -29.41 7.44 14.34
N SER A 226 -29.82 8.56 13.76
CA SER A 226 -31.24 8.88 13.57
C SER A 226 -31.81 8.51 12.20
N ARG A 227 -31.03 7.91 11.28
CA ARG A 227 -31.43 7.89 9.85
C ARG A 227 -31.27 6.60 9.04
N GLY A 228 -30.86 5.44 9.57
CA GLY A 228 -30.81 4.20 8.77
C GLY A 228 -29.95 4.29 7.48
N ILE A 229 -29.10 5.30 7.38
CA ILE A 229 -28.18 5.56 6.27
C ILE A 229 -26.73 5.43 6.71
N PHE A 230 -26.50 4.97 7.94
CA PHE A 230 -25.19 4.76 8.55
C PHE A 230 -25.09 3.32 9.03
N TRP A 231 -23.95 2.69 8.76
CA TRP A 231 -23.55 1.40 9.30
C TRP A 231 -22.17 1.56 9.89
N GLY A 232 -22.02 1.35 11.19
CA GLY A 232 -20.71 1.54 11.82
C GLY A 232 -20.62 1.05 13.24
N ILE A 233 -19.52 1.39 13.88
CA ILE A 233 -19.19 1.05 15.26
C ILE A 233 -18.93 2.31 16.08
N SER A 234 -19.27 2.27 17.37
CA SER A 234 -18.75 3.21 18.36
C SER A 234 -17.43 2.67 18.90
N CYS A 235 -16.37 3.45 18.76
CA CYS A 235 -15.06 3.11 19.32
C CYS A 235 -15.06 3.15 20.84
N ALA A 236 -15.93 3.95 21.47
CA ALA A 236 -15.98 4.10 22.92
C ALA A 236 -16.65 2.92 23.62
N THR A 237 -17.60 2.25 22.95
CA THR A 237 -18.39 1.16 23.54
C THR A 237 -18.23 -0.18 22.82
N GLY A 238 -17.64 -0.19 21.62
CA GLY A 238 -17.52 -1.39 20.78
C GLY A 238 -18.84 -1.91 20.20
N HIS A 239 -19.94 -1.17 20.37
CA HIS A 239 -21.24 -1.53 19.79
C HIS A 239 -21.30 -1.16 18.31
N LYS A 240 -22.03 -1.95 17.53
CA LYS A 240 -22.38 -1.63 16.15
C LYS A 240 -23.75 -0.94 16.08
N PHE A 241 -23.90 -0.04 15.12
CA PHE A 241 -25.04 0.86 14.97
C PHE A 241 -25.54 0.87 13.52
N HIS A 242 -26.84 0.63 13.36
CA HIS A 242 -27.56 0.91 12.13
C HIS A 242 -29.03 1.26 12.42
N GLU A 243 -29.90 0.24 12.54
CA GLU A 243 -31.28 0.35 13.04
C GLU A 243 -31.36 -0.04 14.51
N THR A 244 -30.56 -1.03 14.90
CA THR A 244 -30.39 -1.51 16.27
C THR A 244 -29.00 -1.15 16.79
N ILE A 245 -28.86 -1.19 18.12
CA ILE A 245 -27.59 -1.06 18.81
C ILE A 245 -27.26 -2.42 19.40
N GLU A 246 -26.17 -3.03 18.95
CA GLU A 246 -25.79 -4.39 19.33
C GLU A 246 -24.34 -4.43 19.78
N TYR A 247 -24.06 -5.22 20.81
CA TYR A 247 -22.68 -5.52 21.17
C TYR A 247 -21.99 -6.25 20.00
N TYR A 248 -20.76 -5.84 19.70
CA TYR A 248 -20.00 -6.41 18.58
C TYR A 248 -18.55 -6.67 18.95
N ALA A 249 -17.88 -5.74 19.63
CA ALA A 249 -16.49 -5.87 20.04
C ALA A 249 -16.21 -5.15 21.36
N ASP A 250 -14.99 -5.32 21.88
CA ASP A 250 -14.48 -4.51 22.97
C ASP A 250 -14.24 -3.05 22.53
N PRO A 251 -14.33 -2.07 23.45
CA PRO A 251 -13.96 -0.69 23.18
C PRO A 251 -12.53 -0.51 22.64
N CYS A 252 -12.36 0.44 21.73
CA CYS A 252 -11.06 0.88 21.24
C CYS A 252 -10.44 1.93 22.18
N LYS A 253 -9.12 2.11 22.09
CA LYS A 253 -8.35 3.10 22.85
C LYS A 253 -7.54 4.02 21.94
N ASP A 254 -7.07 5.12 22.51
CA ASP A 254 -6.13 6.02 21.84
C ASP A 254 -4.90 5.23 21.37
N GLY A 255 -4.48 5.49 20.13
CA GLY A 255 -3.40 4.80 19.44
C GLY A 255 -3.85 3.63 18.58
N ASP A 256 -5.04 3.05 18.81
CA ASP A 256 -5.54 1.95 18.00
C ASP A 256 -5.79 2.37 16.56
N VAL A 257 -5.59 1.42 15.66
CA VAL A 257 -5.89 1.53 14.24
C VAL A 257 -7.12 0.69 13.93
N VAL A 258 -8.21 1.34 13.52
CA VAL A 258 -9.46 0.69 13.16
C VAL A 258 -9.51 0.55 11.65
N GLY A 259 -9.58 -0.67 11.17
CA GLY A 259 -9.78 -1.01 9.76
C GLY A 259 -11.25 -1.24 9.44
N VAL A 260 -11.66 -0.87 8.23
CA VAL A 260 -13.02 -1.06 7.72
C VAL A 260 -12.95 -1.80 6.39
N LEU A 261 -13.58 -2.97 6.29
CA LEU A 261 -13.69 -3.77 5.08
C LEU A 261 -15.13 -3.73 4.57
N LEU A 262 -15.36 -3.00 3.48
CA LEU A 262 -16.65 -2.91 2.80
C LEU A 262 -16.65 -3.76 1.54
N ASP A 263 -17.47 -4.81 1.55
CA ASP A 263 -17.72 -5.69 0.42
C ASP A 263 -19.07 -5.34 -0.21
N MET A 264 -19.03 -4.64 -1.35
CA MET A 264 -20.24 -4.26 -2.09
C MET A 264 -20.79 -5.41 -2.94
N GLU A 265 -20.05 -6.50 -3.14
CA GLU A 265 -20.50 -7.66 -3.92
C GLU A 265 -21.49 -8.49 -3.11
N TYR A 266 -21.18 -8.72 -1.83
CA TYR A 266 -22.03 -9.47 -0.90
C TYR A 266 -22.78 -8.57 0.11
N GLY A 267 -22.59 -7.25 0.03
CA GLY A 267 -23.21 -6.28 0.93
C GLY A 267 -22.80 -6.51 2.38
N ARG A 268 -21.50 -6.71 2.64
CA ARG A 268 -20.95 -7.00 3.97
C ARG A 268 -20.04 -5.89 4.45
N LEU A 269 -20.08 -5.62 5.75
CA LEU A 269 -19.18 -4.69 6.44
C LEU A 269 -18.54 -5.40 7.63
N SER A 270 -17.21 -5.37 7.68
CA SER A 270 -16.42 -5.94 8.78
C SER A 270 -15.43 -4.92 9.31
N PHE A 271 -15.07 -5.03 10.58
CA PHE A 271 -14.11 -4.13 11.21
C PHE A 271 -12.88 -4.90 11.71
N TYR A 272 -11.77 -4.18 11.77
CA TYR A 272 -10.50 -4.66 12.26
C TYR A 272 -9.97 -3.71 13.34
N VAL A 273 -9.27 -4.22 14.33
CA VAL A 273 -8.52 -3.39 15.28
C VAL A 273 -7.09 -3.91 15.33
N ASN A 274 -6.14 -3.04 14.98
CA ASN A 274 -4.70 -3.36 14.93
C ASN A 274 -4.43 -4.63 14.09
N GLY A 275 -5.07 -4.73 12.91
CA GLY A 275 -4.95 -5.87 11.99
C GLY A 275 -5.76 -7.12 12.38
N ARG A 276 -6.36 -7.19 13.58
CA ARG A 276 -7.21 -8.30 13.98
C ARG A 276 -8.64 -8.11 13.46
N ASN A 277 -9.12 -9.07 12.67
CA ASN A 277 -10.52 -9.11 12.22
C ASN A 277 -11.48 -9.35 13.39
N LEU A 278 -12.53 -8.54 13.50
CA LEU A 278 -13.58 -8.64 14.52
C LEU A 278 -14.82 -9.44 14.06
N GLY A 279 -14.82 -9.94 12.82
CA GLY A 279 -15.93 -10.66 12.21
C GLY A 279 -16.86 -9.74 11.40
N VAL A 280 -17.90 -10.32 10.78
CA VAL A 280 -18.87 -9.55 9.99
C VAL A 280 -19.80 -8.78 10.93
N ALA A 281 -19.81 -7.45 10.84
CA ALA A 281 -20.70 -6.59 11.63
C ALA A 281 -22.11 -6.51 11.01
N PHE A 282 -22.15 -6.35 9.68
CA PHE A 282 -23.39 -6.19 8.92
C PHE A 282 -23.34 -7.02 7.64
N CYS A 283 -24.49 -7.55 7.24
CA CYS A 283 -24.70 -8.29 6.01
C CYS A 283 -25.99 -7.82 5.33
N GLY A 284 -26.09 -8.01 4.01
CA GLY A 284 -27.27 -7.63 3.25
C GLY A 284 -27.47 -6.12 3.11
N ILE A 285 -26.38 -5.34 3.18
CA ILE A 285 -26.45 -3.90 2.92
C ILE A 285 -26.91 -3.67 1.48
N GLN A 286 -28.09 -3.06 1.31
CA GLN A 286 -28.70 -2.82 -0.01
C GLN A 286 -28.31 -1.47 -0.63
N ALA A 287 -27.62 -0.60 0.12
CA ALA A 287 -27.19 0.69 -0.37
C ALA A 287 -26.23 0.52 -1.56
N LYS A 288 -26.54 1.19 -2.68
CA LYS A 288 -25.76 1.07 -3.92
C LYS A 288 -24.46 1.86 -3.89
N ARG A 289 -24.39 2.88 -3.03
CA ARG A 289 -23.31 3.86 -2.99
C ARG A 289 -23.08 4.29 -1.56
N LEU A 290 -21.86 4.09 -1.08
CA LEU A 290 -21.48 4.36 0.30
C LEU A 290 -20.15 5.09 0.37
N CYS A 291 -20.08 6.08 1.25
CA CYS A 291 -18.84 6.78 1.58
C CYS A 291 -18.32 6.28 2.92
N PRO A 292 -16.99 6.21 3.12
CA PRO A 292 -16.42 6.19 4.46
C PRO A 292 -16.97 7.36 5.26
N VAL A 293 -17.29 7.15 6.54
CA VAL A 293 -17.76 8.21 7.43
C VAL A 293 -17.13 8.08 8.80
N PHE A 294 -16.92 9.24 9.40
CA PHE A 294 -16.37 9.38 10.72
C PHE A 294 -17.17 10.46 11.44
N SER A 295 -17.68 10.12 12.62
CA SER A 295 -18.43 11.05 13.46
C SER A 295 -17.73 11.23 14.80
N LEU A 296 -17.59 12.49 15.20
CA LEU A 296 -17.01 12.88 16.47
C LEU A 296 -18.09 13.59 17.27
N THR A 297 -18.28 13.13 18.50
CA THR A 297 -19.22 13.75 19.43
C THR A 297 -18.44 14.44 20.54
N SER A 298 -18.87 15.63 20.92
CA SER A 298 -18.32 16.36 22.06
C SER A 298 -19.44 17.03 22.84
N TYR A 299 -19.82 16.38 23.94
CA TYR A 299 -20.71 16.92 24.96
C TYR A 299 -19.91 17.12 26.25
N PRO A 300 -20.25 18.13 27.09
CA PRO A 300 -19.72 18.17 28.45
C PRO A 300 -20.08 16.86 29.15
N ALA A 301 -19.12 16.25 29.84
CA ALA A 301 -19.40 15.10 30.70
C ALA A 301 -20.59 15.44 31.60
N ALA A 302 -21.68 14.68 31.49
CA ALA A 302 -22.76 14.77 32.46
C ALA A 302 -22.14 14.55 33.84
N PHE A 303 -22.45 15.47 34.77
CA PHE A 303 -21.97 15.50 36.15
C PHE A 303 -21.80 14.09 36.76
N GLY A 304 -20.59 13.75 37.21
CA GLY A 304 -20.43 12.58 38.08
C GLY A 304 -19.08 11.87 38.11
N THR A 305 -17.97 12.57 38.30
CA THR A 305 -16.84 12.08 39.13
C THR A 305 -15.93 13.25 39.46
N GLN A 306 -16.08 13.84 40.65
CA GLN A 306 -14.98 14.63 41.24
C GLN A 306 -13.84 13.65 41.52
N GLY A 307 -12.68 13.84 40.88
CA GLY A 307 -11.49 13.07 41.22
C GLY A 307 -10.46 12.79 40.13
N SER A 308 -10.55 13.38 38.93
CA SER A 308 -9.47 13.22 37.93
C SER A 308 -9.17 14.52 37.21
N SER A 309 -7.89 14.92 37.22
CA SER A 309 -7.31 16.09 36.55
C SER A 309 -7.27 15.97 35.01
N TYR A 310 -8.17 15.16 34.43
CA TYR A 310 -8.20 14.91 33.00
C TYR A 310 -8.78 16.12 32.27
N VAL A 311 -7.93 16.85 31.56
CA VAL A 311 -8.36 17.85 30.57
C VAL A 311 -8.83 17.08 29.33
N PRO A 312 -10.13 17.12 28.97
CA PRO A 312 -10.61 16.40 27.79
C PRO A 312 -9.91 16.95 26.55
N LYS A 313 -9.17 16.07 25.85
CA LYS A 313 -8.61 16.39 24.55
C LYS A 313 -9.71 16.29 23.51
N ASN A 314 -9.77 17.26 22.61
CA ASN A 314 -10.71 17.24 21.50
C ASN A 314 -10.57 15.93 20.71
N PRO A 315 -11.67 15.20 20.45
CA PRO A 315 -11.63 14.00 19.63
C PRO A 315 -10.90 14.26 18.32
N THR A 316 -9.95 13.39 17.99
CA THR A 316 -9.09 13.53 16.82
C THR A 316 -8.84 12.17 16.19
N ILE A 317 -9.02 12.12 14.87
CA ILE A 317 -8.74 10.94 14.05
C ILE A 317 -7.78 11.30 12.92
N GLY A 318 -6.84 10.42 12.65
CA GLY A 318 -6.00 10.47 11.46
C GLY A 318 -6.38 9.33 10.54
N MET A 319 -6.87 9.63 9.34
CA MET A 319 -7.12 8.62 8.34
C MET A 319 -5.79 8.24 7.69
N LYS A 320 -5.46 6.95 7.77
CA LYS A 320 -4.36 6.38 7.01
C LYS A 320 -4.96 5.28 6.16
N VAL A 321 -5.20 5.58 4.89
CA VAL A 321 -5.69 4.54 4.00
C VAL A 321 -4.54 3.60 3.68
N ILE A 322 -4.63 2.39 4.23
CA ILE A 322 -3.90 1.24 3.70
C ILE A 322 -4.81 0.69 2.61
N GLU A 323 -4.54 1.05 1.37
CA GLU A 323 -5.09 0.28 0.26
C GLU A 323 -4.33 -1.04 0.18
N GLU A 324 -4.77 -2.02 0.96
CA GLU A 324 -4.44 -3.38 0.61
C GLU A 324 -5.29 -3.75 -0.61
N TYR A 325 -4.64 -3.78 -1.78
CA TYR A 325 -5.02 -4.65 -2.88
C TYR A 325 -4.92 -6.08 -2.37
N GLY A 326 -5.95 -6.47 -1.63
CA GLY A 326 -5.96 -7.65 -0.78
C GLY A 326 -7.36 -8.17 -0.67
N LEU A 327 -7.96 -8.52 -1.81
CA LEU A 327 -8.86 -9.66 -1.82
C LEU A 327 -8.46 -10.62 -2.93
N MET A 328 -7.93 -11.71 -2.39
CA MET A 328 -7.58 -12.99 -2.97
C MET A 328 -6.26 -13.04 -3.73
N GLU A 329 -5.62 -14.18 -3.59
CA GLU A 329 -4.43 -14.70 -4.24
C GLU A 329 -4.54 -14.65 -5.78
N SER A 330 -4.71 -13.47 -6.36
CA SER A 330 -4.59 -13.28 -7.80
C SER A 330 -3.14 -12.92 -8.09
N THR A 331 -2.35 -13.92 -8.46
CA THR A 331 -1.06 -13.73 -9.12
C THR A 331 -1.33 -13.03 -10.45
N TYR A 332 -0.89 -11.78 -10.58
CA TYR A 332 -0.77 -11.14 -11.88
C TYR A 332 0.47 -11.72 -12.55
N VAL A 333 0.30 -12.56 -13.56
CA VAL A 333 1.41 -13.07 -14.35
C VAL A 333 1.48 -12.25 -15.63
N ILE A 334 2.63 -11.63 -15.88
CA ILE A 334 2.96 -11.09 -17.20
C ILE A 334 3.32 -12.30 -18.06
N CYS A 335 2.38 -12.75 -18.89
CA CYS A 335 2.63 -13.84 -19.83
C CYS A 335 3.21 -13.26 -21.13
N ASP A 336 4.47 -13.57 -21.45
CA ASP A 336 4.99 -13.40 -22.80
C ASP A 336 4.42 -14.52 -23.69
N GLY A 337 3.28 -14.24 -24.32
CA GLY A 337 2.66 -15.14 -25.28
C GLY A 337 3.23 -14.94 -26.68
N LYS A 338 4.31 -15.65 -27.05
CA LYS A 338 4.56 -15.95 -28.46
C LYS A 338 3.57 -17.02 -28.93
N PHE A 339 2.34 -16.63 -29.23
CA PHE A 339 1.47 -17.38 -30.12
C PHE A 339 1.27 -16.55 -31.39
N GLY A 340 1.48 -17.17 -32.55
CA GLY A 340 1.71 -16.55 -33.85
C GLY A 340 0.90 -15.27 -34.15
N PHE A 341 1.62 -14.30 -34.72
CA PHE A 341 1.17 -13.02 -35.28
C PHE A 341 0.47 -12.05 -34.31
N GLY A 342 1.32 -11.29 -33.60
CA GLY A 342 0.96 -10.05 -32.89
C GLY A 342 1.65 -9.97 -31.54
N ASP A 343 2.62 -9.06 -31.38
CA ASP A 343 3.26 -8.77 -30.08
C ASP A 343 2.23 -8.11 -29.15
N SER A 344 1.44 -8.93 -28.45
CA SER A 344 0.44 -8.49 -27.47
C SER A 344 0.67 -9.20 -26.14
N ILE A 345 1.34 -8.50 -25.21
CA ILE A 345 1.43 -8.93 -23.81
C ILE A 345 0.04 -8.76 -23.20
N SER A 346 -0.60 -9.89 -22.88
CA SER A 346 -1.88 -9.90 -22.17
C SER A 346 -1.59 -9.91 -20.66
N ILE A 347 -2.06 -8.90 -19.92
CA ILE A 347 -2.20 -9.01 -18.47
C ILE A 347 -3.35 -9.99 -18.21
N ALA A 348 -3.03 -11.27 -18.13
CA ALA A 348 -4.01 -12.29 -17.82
C ALA A 348 -4.38 -12.18 -16.34
N ARG A 349 -5.64 -11.83 -16.06
CA ARG A 349 -6.23 -11.97 -14.72
C ARG A 349 -6.43 -13.46 -14.48
N ILE A 350 -5.39 -14.15 -14.00
CA ILE A 350 -5.53 -15.55 -13.56
C ILE A 350 -6.29 -15.54 -12.24
N LEU A 351 -7.61 -15.67 -12.35
CA LEU A 351 -8.47 -16.06 -11.23
C LEU A 351 -8.15 -17.52 -10.92
N VAL A 352 -7.17 -17.78 -10.04
CA VAL A 352 -7.09 -19.08 -9.38
C VAL A 352 -8.25 -19.13 -8.40
N LYS A 353 -9.39 -19.64 -8.86
CA LYS A 353 -10.45 -20.11 -7.96
C LYS A 353 -9.85 -21.26 -7.16
N PHE A 354 -9.49 -21.04 -5.91
CA PHE A 354 -9.52 -22.12 -4.95
C PHE A 354 -11.00 -22.40 -4.64
N PRO A 355 -11.56 -23.57 -5.02
CA PRO A 355 -12.79 -23.99 -4.39
C PRO A 355 -12.46 -24.21 -2.92
N LEU A 356 -13.32 -23.69 -2.03
CA LEU A 356 -13.40 -24.17 -0.66
C LEU A 356 -13.45 -25.70 -0.71
N LEU A 357 -12.35 -26.36 -0.31
CA LEU A 357 -12.42 -27.73 0.14
C LEU A 357 -12.39 -27.70 1.65
N VAL A 358 -13.59 -27.78 2.22
CA VAL A 358 -13.81 -28.31 3.56
C VAL A 358 -13.17 -29.69 3.60
N MET A 359 -12.21 -29.93 4.48
CA MET A 359 -11.99 -31.28 5.02
C MET A 359 -11.71 -31.20 6.51
N LEU A 360 -12.49 -32.01 7.23
CA LEU A 360 -12.18 -32.60 8.53
C LEU A 360 -10.80 -33.28 8.53
#